data_AF-A0A914URZ9-F1
#
_entry.id   AF-A0A914URZ9-F1
#
_cell.length_a   1.000
_cell.length_b   1.000
_cell.length_c   1.000
_cell.angle_alpha   90.00
_cell.angle_beta   90.00
_cell.angle_gamma   90.00
#
_symmetry.space_group_name_H-M   'P 1'
#
loop_
_entity.id
_entity.type
_entity.pdbx_description
1 polymer ?
#
loop_
_entity_poly.entity_id
_entity_poly.type
_entity_poly.pdbx_seq_one_letter_code
_entity_poly.pdbx_strand_id
1 'polypeptide(L)'
;MRSWLIFYLAAGVVSAIAPTWDVRCSKETDPIPCRVTEGKENRNDSVSVLLRPHDLRVEPRVKANPVDGGHWLETVLSWETPSQPLQNAKRVTGFQLAIAPLSGAKLNTRYFLFRIPDTVVFTNQFQRFAFTSRGLLQFGQSYEIGVWSLPMPSSIVSDLSLKKVVRMPRDPDSQFELLAPIDCRSKSHEDAARWVSGFRRLDLFVLRRELNVSFVAAPPQYCF
;
A
#
# COMPACT_ATOMS: atom_id res chain seq x y z
N MET A 1 37.59 45.91 -1.28
CA MET A 1 36.36 45.57 -2.03
C MET A 1 36.49 44.15 -2.58
N ARG A 2 35.44 43.34 -2.38
CA ARG A 2 35.12 42.04 -3.01
C ARG A 2 36.01 40.83 -2.68
N SER A 3 35.67 40.20 -1.56
CA SER A 3 35.93 38.77 -1.29
C SER A 3 34.85 37.94 -2.01
N TRP A 4 35.26 36.92 -2.76
CA TRP A 4 34.37 35.98 -3.43
C TRP A 4 34.16 34.76 -2.53
N LEU A 5 32.98 34.62 -1.94
CA LEU A 5 32.51 33.40 -1.30
C LEU A 5 31.97 32.46 -2.38
N ILE A 6 32.69 31.37 -2.62
CA ILE A 6 32.22 30.25 -3.43
C ILE A 6 31.27 29.44 -2.55
N PHE A 7 29.97 29.49 -2.84
CA PHE A 7 29.00 28.58 -2.28
C PHE A 7 29.09 27.23 -3.00
N TYR A 8 29.57 26.21 -2.31
CA TYR A 8 29.36 24.82 -2.72
C TYR A 8 27.89 24.46 -2.47
N LEU A 9 27.07 24.54 -3.52
CA LEU A 9 25.78 23.86 -3.56
C LEU A 9 26.08 22.36 -3.75
N ALA A 10 26.09 21.62 -2.64
CA ALA A 10 25.96 20.18 -2.69
C ALA A 10 24.54 19.85 -3.20
N ALA A 11 24.42 19.62 -4.50
CA ALA A 11 23.25 19.01 -5.09
C ALA A 11 23.15 17.57 -4.56
N GLY A 12 22.40 17.40 -3.46
CA GLY A 12 21.98 16.08 -3.00
C GLY A 12 21.20 15.41 -4.12
N VAL A 13 21.79 14.40 -4.73
CA VAL A 13 21.11 13.52 -5.68
C VAL A 13 20.12 12.70 -4.86
N VAL A 14 18.89 13.20 -4.73
CA VAL A 14 17.76 12.39 -4.28
C VAL A 14 17.53 11.39 -5.41
N SER A 15 18.09 10.19 -5.26
CA SER A 15 17.83 9.08 -6.18
C SER A 15 16.33 8.80 -6.13
N ALA A 16 15.59 9.29 -7.12
CA ALA A 16 14.19 8.99 -7.30
C ALA A 16 14.07 7.50 -7.65
N ILE A 17 13.88 6.67 -6.64
CA ILE A 17 13.61 5.24 -6.81
C ILE A 17 12.30 5.14 -7.60
N ALA A 18 12.37 4.60 -8.82
CA ALA A 18 11.18 4.36 -9.62
C ALA A 18 10.18 3.51 -8.81
N PRO A 19 8.88 3.81 -8.86
CA PRO A 19 7.89 3.03 -8.14
C PRO A 19 7.97 1.57 -8.60
N THR A 20 8.07 0.67 -7.64
CA THR A 20 8.09 -0.78 -7.86
C THR A 20 6.89 -1.39 -7.16
N TRP A 21 6.30 -2.42 -7.75
CA TRP A 21 5.18 -3.13 -7.14
C TRP A 21 5.31 -4.63 -7.41
N ASP A 22 4.88 -5.41 -6.43
CA ASP A 22 4.78 -6.86 -6.49
C ASP A 22 3.31 -7.26 -6.28
N VAL A 23 2.90 -8.32 -6.94
CA VAL A 23 1.52 -8.78 -6.93
C VAL A 23 1.48 -10.20 -6.41
N ARG A 24 0.61 -10.44 -5.44
CA ARG A 24 0.35 -11.78 -4.93
C ARG A 24 -1.13 -12.04 -4.90
N CYS A 25 -1.57 -12.96 -5.73
CA CYS A 25 -2.92 -13.49 -5.65
C CYS A 25 -2.83 -14.81 -4.90
N SER A 26 -3.32 -14.86 -3.67
CA SER A 26 -3.12 -16.01 -2.78
C SER A 26 -4.44 -16.54 -2.25
N LYS A 27 -4.52 -17.87 -2.19
CA LYS A 27 -5.10 -18.57 -1.04
C LYS A 27 -3.96 -18.74 -0.04
N GLU A 28 -4.23 -18.68 1.26
CA GLU A 28 -3.23 -18.77 2.35
C GLU A 28 -2.30 -20.01 2.24
N THR A 29 -2.69 -21.00 1.42
CA THR A 29 -1.91 -22.20 1.10
C THR A 29 -1.63 -22.44 -0.40
N ASP A 30 -2.34 -21.80 -1.34
CA ASP A 30 -2.19 -22.02 -2.80
C ASP A 30 -2.20 -20.70 -3.59
N PRO A 31 -1.15 -20.36 -4.35
CA PRO A 31 -1.14 -19.15 -5.16
C PRO A 31 -2.10 -19.28 -6.35
N ILE A 32 -2.97 -18.29 -6.51
CA ILE A 32 -3.86 -18.17 -7.67
C ILE A 32 -3.08 -17.44 -8.76
N PRO A 33 -2.97 -17.99 -9.98
CA PRO A 33 -2.33 -17.26 -11.06
C PRO A 33 -3.16 -16.01 -11.39
N CYS A 34 -2.54 -14.84 -11.35
CA CYS A 34 -3.16 -13.59 -11.78
C CYS A 34 -2.15 -12.74 -12.53
N ARG A 35 -2.65 -11.91 -13.44
CA ARG A 35 -1.83 -10.94 -14.18
C ARG A 35 -2.28 -9.55 -13.83
N VAL A 36 -1.31 -8.66 -13.57
CA VAL A 36 -1.59 -7.25 -13.30
C VAL A 36 -0.99 -6.39 -14.38
N THR A 37 -1.80 -5.47 -14.88
CA THR A 37 -1.39 -4.44 -15.83
C THR A 37 -1.86 -3.09 -15.35
N GLU A 38 -1.01 -2.07 -15.42
CA GLU A 38 -1.45 -0.69 -15.24
C GLU A 38 -2.40 -0.32 -16.39
N GLY A 39 -3.54 0.25 -16.05
CA GLY A 39 -4.61 0.53 -17.00
C GLY A 39 -5.99 0.55 -16.35
N LYS A 40 -6.96 1.01 -17.12
CA LYS A 40 -8.35 1.14 -16.70
C LYS A 40 -9.24 0.38 -17.67
N GLU A 41 -10.18 -0.37 -17.14
CA GLU A 41 -11.22 -1.03 -17.92
C GLU A 41 -12.45 -0.12 -17.98
N ASN A 42 -13.01 -0.01 -19.18
CA ASN A 42 -14.21 0.76 -19.41
C ASN A 42 -15.44 -0.03 -18.97
N ARG A 43 -16.48 0.67 -18.55
CA ARG A 43 -17.77 0.04 -18.23
C ARG A 43 -18.37 -0.59 -19.49
N ASN A 44 -19.00 -1.74 -19.35
CA ASN A 44 -19.64 -2.45 -20.45
C ASN A 44 -21.15 -2.57 -20.19
N ASP A 45 -21.96 -2.07 -21.12
CA ASP A 45 -23.43 -2.02 -21.03
C ASP A 45 -24.12 -3.39 -21.09
N SER A 46 -23.39 -4.44 -21.44
CA SER A 46 -23.96 -5.79 -21.66
C SER A 46 -23.81 -6.75 -20.46
N VAL A 47 -23.40 -6.25 -19.28
CA VAL A 47 -22.97 -7.11 -18.18
C VAL A 47 -23.46 -6.64 -16.81
N SER A 48 -24.21 -7.50 -16.12
CA SER A 48 -24.56 -7.38 -14.69
C SER A 48 -23.72 -8.33 -13.85
N VAL A 49 -22.52 -7.90 -13.43
CA VAL A 49 -21.82 -8.59 -12.33
C VAL A 49 -22.34 -8.01 -11.02
N LEU A 50 -23.00 -8.84 -10.23
CA LEU A 50 -23.58 -8.52 -8.92
C LEU A 50 -22.66 -8.91 -7.75
N LEU A 51 -21.37 -9.14 -8.03
CA LEU A 51 -20.44 -9.67 -7.05
C LEU A 51 -19.51 -8.57 -6.55
N ARG A 52 -19.72 -8.17 -5.30
CA ARG A 52 -18.99 -7.10 -4.63
C ARG A 52 -17.75 -7.66 -3.91
N PRO A 53 -16.53 -7.13 -4.17
CA PRO A 53 -15.39 -7.47 -3.33
C PRO A 53 -15.68 -7.02 -1.89
N HIS A 54 -15.10 -7.67 -0.89
CA HIS A 54 -15.27 -7.24 0.52
C HIS A 54 -13.96 -7.24 1.29
N ASP A 55 -13.99 -6.65 2.49
CA ASP A 55 -12.84 -6.54 3.40
C ASP A 55 -11.59 -5.89 2.77
N LEU A 56 -11.73 -4.66 2.26
CA LEU A 56 -10.59 -3.87 1.78
C LEU A 56 -9.70 -3.42 2.95
N ARG A 57 -8.50 -3.98 2.99
CA ARG A 57 -7.44 -3.63 3.93
C ARG A 57 -6.35 -2.83 3.23
N VAL A 58 -5.86 -1.84 3.95
CA VAL A 58 -4.75 -1.00 3.53
C VAL A 58 -3.79 -0.92 4.69
N GLU A 59 -2.63 -1.54 4.53
CA GLU A 59 -1.62 -1.68 5.56
C GLU A 59 -0.36 -0.96 5.09
N PRO A 60 -0.19 0.33 5.46
CA PRO A 60 1.08 1.01 5.28
C PRO A 60 2.10 0.45 6.26
N ARG A 61 3.28 0.12 5.75
CA ARG A 61 4.41 -0.42 6.47
C ARG A 61 5.65 0.41 6.12
N VAL A 62 6.43 0.73 7.13
CA VAL A 62 7.75 1.33 6.92
C VAL A 62 8.76 0.21 6.90
N LYS A 63 9.70 0.26 5.96
CA LYS A 63 10.82 -0.68 5.92
C LYS A 63 12.11 0.10 5.91
N ALA A 64 13.05 -0.33 6.75
CA ALA A 64 14.40 0.19 6.74
C ALA A 64 15.09 -0.20 5.43
N ASN A 65 15.81 0.75 4.84
CA ASN A 65 16.73 0.51 3.75
C ASN A 65 18.06 0.00 4.32
N PRO A 66 18.44 -1.25 4.04
CA PRO A 66 19.65 -1.82 4.61
C PRO A 66 20.94 -1.21 4.04
N VAL A 67 20.87 -0.46 2.93
CA VAL A 67 22.05 0.05 2.22
C VAL A 67 22.50 1.42 2.71
N ASP A 68 21.57 2.34 2.95
CA ASP A 68 21.85 3.74 3.33
C ASP A 68 21.33 4.13 4.72
N GLY A 69 20.67 3.21 5.43
CA GLY A 69 20.08 3.48 6.74
C GLY A 69 18.80 4.33 6.70
N GLY A 70 18.29 4.67 5.51
CA GLY A 70 17.02 5.36 5.35
C GLY A 70 15.81 4.44 5.49
N HIS A 71 14.65 4.90 5.05
CA HIS A 71 13.41 4.12 5.05
C HIS A 71 12.60 4.33 3.77
N TRP A 72 11.74 3.37 3.46
CA TRP A 72 10.73 3.53 2.42
C TRP A 72 9.36 3.10 2.92
N LEU A 73 8.33 3.69 2.30
CA LEU A 73 6.94 3.28 2.48
C LEU A 73 6.63 2.10 1.58
N GLU A 74 6.23 0.98 2.19
CA GLU A 74 5.63 -0.17 1.53
C GLU A 74 4.17 -0.24 1.92
N THR A 75 3.27 -0.30 0.94
CA THR A 75 1.83 -0.43 1.22
C THR A 75 1.34 -1.75 0.70
N VAL A 76 0.72 -2.53 1.59
CA VAL A 76 0.00 -3.77 1.23
C VAL A 76 -1.48 -3.44 1.15
N LEU A 77 -2.04 -3.59 -0.04
CA LEU A 77 -3.47 -3.46 -0.32
C LEU A 77 -4.03 -4.87 -0.50
N SER A 78 -5.08 -5.22 0.22
CA SER A 78 -5.70 -6.53 0.05
C SER A 78 -7.21 -6.48 0.16
N TRP A 79 -7.88 -7.35 -0.57
CA TRP A 79 -9.33 -7.51 -0.52
C TRP A 79 -9.69 -8.98 -0.70
N GLU A 80 -10.85 -9.36 -0.21
CA GLU A 80 -11.37 -10.71 -0.38
C GLU A 80 -12.37 -10.79 -1.53
N THR A 81 -12.36 -11.93 -2.21
CA THR A 81 -13.34 -12.25 -3.25
C THR A 81 -14.75 -12.21 -2.70
N PRO A 82 -15.73 -11.77 -3.50
CA PRO A 82 -17.14 -11.96 -3.16
C PRO A 82 -17.44 -13.42 -2.80
N SER A 83 -18.34 -13.65 -1.85
CA SER A 83 -18.97 -14.97 -1.66
C SER A 83 -19.71 -15.39 -2.93
N GLN A 84 -19.79 -16.70 -3.16
CA GLN A 84 -20.31 -17.32 -4.39
C GLN A 84 -21.66 -16.75 -4.88
N PRO A 85 -21.95 -16.87 -6.19
CA PRO A 85 -23.04 -16.14 -6.82
C PRO A 85 -24.42 -16.70 -6.48
N LEU A 86 -25.40 -15.78 -6.38
CA LEU A 86 -26.78 -16.05 -6.75
C LEU A 86 -26.79 -16.74 -8.12
N GLN A 87 -27.66 -17.74 -8.34
CA GLN A 87 -27.68 -18.70 -9.46
C GLN A 87 -27.56 -18.13 -10.90
N ASN A 88 -27.55 -16.81 -11.10
CA ASN A 88 -27.52 -16.11 -12.39
C ASN A 88 -26.35 -15.11 -12.55
N ALA A 89 -25.41 -14.98 -11.60
CA ALA A 89 -24.34 -13.98 -11.75
C ALA A 89 -23.23 -14.44 -12.71
N LYS A 90 -22.85 -13.57 -13.66
CA LYS A 90 -21.65 -13.77 -14.49
C LYS A 90 -20.42 -13.89 -13.59
N ARG A 91 -19.50 -14.78 -13.96
CA ARG A 91 -18.26 -15.07 -13.23
C ARG A 91 -17.36 -13.82 -13.17
N VAL A 92 -16.75 -13.59 -12.01
CA VAL A 92 -15.72 -12.55 -11.85
C VAL A 92 -14.48 -12.96 -12.65
N THR A 93 -14.07 -12.13 -13.60
CA THR A 93 -12.87 -12.34 -14.44
C THR A 93 -11.64 -11.64 -13.88
N GLY A 94 -11.83 -10.82 -12.85
CA GLY A 94 -10.75 -10.01 -12.31
C GLY A 94 -11.22 -8.90 -11.39
N PHE A 95 -10.30 -7.98 -11.09
CA PHE A 95 -10.55 -6.78 -10.30
C PHE A 95 -9.87 -5.57 -10.91
N GLN A 96 -10.46 -4.39 -10.75
CA GLN A 96 -9.77 -3.12 -10.94
C GLN A 96 -9.49 -2.48 -9.60
N LEU A 97 -8.25 -2.07 -9.39
CA LEU A 97 -7.82 -1.24 -8.27
C LEU A 97 -7.62 0.19 -8.77
N ALA A 98 -8.14 1.18 -8.05
CA ALA A 98 -7.84 2.58 -8.27
C ALA A 98 -7.21 3.19 -7.01
N ILE A 99 -6.16 3.97 -7.20
CA ILE A 99 -5.48 4.71 -6.14
C ILE A 99 -5.50 6.18 -6.54
N ALA A 100 -6.32 6.97 -5.85
CA ALA A 100 -6.49 8.39 -6.12
C ALA A 100 -5.96 9.21 -4.93
N PRO A 101 -4.98 10.12 -5.14
CA PRO A 101 -4.60 11.05 -4.08
C PRO A 101 -5.78 11.98 -3.76
N LEU A 102 -6.04 12.23 -2.47
CA LEU A 102 -7.07 13.18 -2.03
C LEU A 102 -6.58 14.64 -2.13
N SER A 103 -5.29 14.85 -1.90
CA SER A 103 -4.58 16.11 -2.11
C SER A 103 -3.92 16.09 -3.50
N GLY A 104 -4.51 16.82 -4.46
CA GLY A 104 -4.02 16.91 -5.83
C GLY A 104 -5.14 16.79 -6.87
N ALA A 105 -4.83 17.05 -8.13
CA ALA A 105 -5.80 16.86 -9.22
C ALA A 105 -6.15 15.36 -9.36
N LYS A 106 -7.45 15.05 -9.53
CA LYS A 106 -7.96 13.68 -9.84
C LYS A 106 -7.24 13.00 -11.01
N LEU A 107 -6.55 13.77 -11.84
CA LEU A 107 -5.72 13.33 -12.97
C LEU A 107 -4.56 12.41 -12.58
N ASN A 108 -4.15 12.38 -11.31
CA ASN A 108 -3.10 11.50 -10.81
C ASN A 108 -3.62 10.14 -10.30
N THR A 109 -4.88 9.81 -10.59
CA THR A 109 -5.43 8.49 -10.24
C THR A 109 -4.75 7.40 -11.06
N ARG A 110 -4.14 6.43 -10.39
CA ARG A 110 -3.57 5.25 -11.03
C ARG A 110 -4.52 4.08 -10.96
N TYR A 111 -4.59 3.31 -12.03
CA TYR A 111 -5.48 2.18 -12.16
C TYR A 111 -4.68 0.91 -12.46
N PHE A 112 -5.07 -0.20 -11.84
CA PHE A 112 -4.45 -1.50 -12.03
C PHE A 112 -5.53 -2.54 -12.28
N LEU A 113 -5.34 -3.35 -13.33
CA LEU A 113 -6.24 -4.43 -13.71
C LEU A 113 -5.63 -5.76 -13.32
N PHE A 114 -6.33 -6.50 -12.46
CA PHE A 114 -6.01 -7.84 -12.02
C PHE A 114 -6.87 -8.81 -12.83
N ARG A 115 -6.26 -9.55 -13.76
CA ARG A 115 -6.96 -10.57 -14.54
C ARG A 115 -6.74 -11.95 -13.95
N ILE A 116 -7.82 -12.69 -13.82
CA ILE A 116 -7.86 -14.05 -13.30
C ILE A 116 -8.17 -14.98 -14.47
N PRO A 117 -7.39 -16.05 -14.68
CA PRO A 117 -7.67 -17.02 -15.73
C PRO A 117 -9.04 -17.68 -15.56
N ASP A 118 -9.71 -17.97 -16.67
CA ASP A 118 -11.01 -18.66 -16.70
C ASP A 118 -10.96 -20.09 -16.12
N THR A 119 -9.78 -20.60 -15.78
CA THR A 119 -9.62 -21.90 -15.10
C THR A 119 -9.81 -21.80 -13.58
N VAL A 120 -9.75 -20.60 -12.98
CA VAL A 120 -9.79 -20.41 -11.52
C VAL A 120 -11.22 -20.37 -10.99
N VAL A 121 -11.70 -21.45 -10.39
CA VAL A 121 -13.03 -21.49 -9.77
C VAL A 121 -12.96 -20.98 -8.35
N PHE A 122 -13.74 -19.94 -8.02
CA PHE A 122 -13.91 -19.50 -6.64
C PHE A 122 -14.71 -20.55 -5.87
N THR A 123 -14.04 -21.27 -4.98
CA THR A 123 -14.67 -22.19 -4.04
C THR A 123 -15.52 -21.43 -3.00
N ASN A 124 -16.32 -22.12 -2.18
CA ASN A 124 -17.06 -21.54 -1.03
C ASN A 124 -16.17 -20.92 0.07
N GLN A 125 -14.87 -20.76 -0.19
CA GLN A 125 -13.90 -20.17 0.72
C GLN A 125 -13.48 -18.82 0.15
N PHE A 126 -13.46 -17.80 1.01
CA PHE A 126 -12.97 -16.48 0.65
C PHE A 126 -11.48 -16.56 0.25
N GLN A 127 -11.14 -15.94 -0.88
CA GLN A 127 -9.77 -15.84 -1.36
C GLN A 127 -9.31 -14.39 -1.25
N ARG A 128 -8.09 -14.16 -0.74
CA ARG A 128 -7.56 -12.81 -0.51
C ARG A 128 -6.53 -12.44 -1.58
N PHE A 129 -6.84 -11.39 -2.32
CA PHE A 129 -5.94 -10.79 -3.30
C PHE A 129 -5.09 -9.74 -2.61
N ALA A 130 -3.80 -9.66 -2.93
CA ALA A 130 -2.88 -8.69 -2.37
C ALA A 130 -2.05 -8.00 -3.45
N PHE A 131 -1.89 -6.69 -3.31
CA PHE A 131 -1.06 -5.82 -4.12
C PHE A 131 -0.11 -5.08 -3.20
N THR A 132 1.19 -5.30 -3.38
CA THR A 132 2.22 -4.65 -2.59
C THR A 132 2.93 -3.62 -3.44
N SER A 133 3.04 -2.39 -2.95
CA SER A 133 3.72 -1.33 -3.69
C SER A 133 4.75 -0.63 -2.84
N ARG A 134 5.83 -0.20 -3.48
CA ARG A 134 6.91 0.63 -2.94
C ARG A 134 7.08 1.86 -3.81
N GLY A 135 7.00 3.04 -3.20
CA GLY A 135 7.13 4.32 -3.90
C GLY A 135 5.91 4.75 -4.73
N LEU A 136 4.84 3.94 -4.74
CA LEU A 136 3.57 4.32 -5.39
C LEU A 136 2.77 5.31 -4.54
N LEU A 137 2.78 5.12 -3.22
CA LEU A 137 2.20 6.02 -2.24
C LEU A 137 3.32 6.77 -1.51
N GLN A 138 3.02 7.98 -1.08
CA GLN A 138 3.97 8.88 -0.42
C GLN A 138 3.61 9.07 1.06
N PHE A 139 4.62 9.29 1.89
CA PHE A 139 4.44 9.63 3.30
C PHE A 139 3.59 10.90 3.49
N GLY A 140 2.80 10.92 4.56
CA GLY A 140 1.96 12.05 4.96
C GLY A 140 0.77 12.36 4.06
N GLN A 141 0.67 11.73 2.88
CA GLN A 141 -0.41 11.93 1.92
C GLN A 141 -1.62 11.06 2.24
N SER A 142 -2.80 11.53 1.83
CA SER A 142 -4.06 10.78 1.94
C SER A 142 -4.54 10.32 0.57
N TYR A 143 -5.12 9.12 0.52
CA TYR A 143 -5.58 8.48 -0.71
C TYR A 143 -6.99 7.91 -0.54
N GLU A 144 -7.80 7.98 -1.59
CA GLU A 144 -8.98 7.12 -1.79
C GLU A 144 -8.55 5.90 -2.61
N ILE A 145 -8.74 4.72 -2.02
CA ILE A 145 -8.43 3.43 -2.65
C ILE A 145 -9.75 2.74 -2.96
N GLY A 146 -9.95 2.38 -4.22
CA GLY A 146 -11.16 1.73 -4.70
C GLY A 146 -10.88 0.38 -5.35
N VAL A 147 -11.76 -0.60 -5.11
CA VAL A 147 -11.73 -1.92 -5.76
C VAL A 147 -13.09 -2.26 -6.35
N TRP A 148 -13.07 -2.76 -7.59
CA TRP A 148 -14.26 -3.21 -8.33
C TRP A 148 -14.01 -4.61 -8.89
N SER A 149 -15.03 -5.46 -8.86
CA SER A 149 -15.01 -6.72 -9.63
C SER A 149 -15.18 -6.46 -11.11
N LEU A 150 -14.55 -7.30 -11.93
CA LEU A 150 -14.66 -7.30 -13.38
C LEU A 150 -15.48 -8.49 -13.88
N PRO A 151 -16.21 -8.36 -15.00
CA PRO A 151 -16.46 -7.10 -15.74
C PRO A 151 -17.32 -6.10 -14.95
N MET A 152 -17.06 -4.79 -15.11
CA MET A 152 -17.81 -3.76 -14.40
C MET A 152 -19.21 -3.56 -15.00
N PRO A 153 -20.28 -3.55 -14.18
CA PRO A 153 -21.58 -3.15 -14.66
C PRO A 153 -21.60 -1.68 -15.07
N SER A 154 -22.39 -1.36 -16.10
CA SER A 154 -22.58 0.02 -16.55
C SER A 154 -23.43 0.85 -15.60
N SER A 155 -24.37 0.20 -14.89
CA SER A 155 -25.27 0.87 -13.97
C SER A 155 -24.50 1.49 -12.80
N ILE A 156 -24.93 2.70 -12.42
CA ILE A 156 -24.41 3.51 -11.32
C ILE A 156 -24.85 2.90 -9.98
N VAL A 157 -24.72 1.59 -9.81
CA VAL A 157 -24.77 1.03 -8.45
C VAL A 157 -23.40 1.32 -7.87
N SER A 158 -23.25 2.53 -7.33
CA SER A 158 -22.09 2.97 -6.52
C SER A 158 -21.73 1.94 -5.44
N ASP A 159 -22.72 1.13 -5.05
CA ASP A 159 -22.68 0.10 -4.04
C ASP A 159 -22.08 -1.25 -4.48
N LEU A 160 -21.49 -1.37 -5.67
CA LEU A 160 -20.75 -2.59 -6.07
C LEU A 160 -19.23 -2.46 -5.93
N SER A 161 -18.76 -1.30 -5.47
CA SER A 161 -17.36 -1.02 -5.21
C SER A 161 -17.05 -0.99 -3.72
N LEU A 162 -15.83 -1.37 -3.37
CA LEU A 162 -15.24 -1.02 -2.08
C LEU A 162 -14.42 0.22 -2.25
N LYS A 163 -14.56 1.15 -1.30
CA LYS A 163 -13.72 2.32 -1.21
C LYS A 163 -13.24 2.50 0.20
N LYS A 164 -12.00 2.93 0.36
CA LYS A 164 -11.42 3.26 1.65
C LYS A 164 -10.53 4.48 1.51
N VAL A 165 -10.78 5.46 2.37
CA VAL A 165 -9.87 6.59 2.55
C VAL A 165 -8.83 6.21 3.58
N VAL A 166 -7.55 6.46 3.27
CA VAL A 166 -6.44 6.17 4.17
C VAL A 166 -5.43 7.31 4.13
N ARG A 167 -4.86 7.64 5.28
CA ARG A 167 -3.71 8.54 5.41
C ARG A 167 -2.45 7.71 5.64
N MET A 168 -1.44 7.91 4.81
CA MET A 168 -0.12 7.30 4.98
C MET A 168 0.58 7.88 6.21
N PRO A 169 1.42 7.10 6.90
CA PRO A 169 2.19 7.61 8.04
C PRO A 169 3.03 8.81 7.60
N ARG A 170 3.29 9.74 8.52
CA ARG A 170 4.19 10.86 8.25
C ARG A 170 5.64 10.41 8.20
N ASP A 171 6.45 11.18 7.48
CA ASP A 171 7.90 11.01 7.46
C ASP A 171 8.52 11.82 8.61
N PRO A 172 9.13 11.17 9.61
CA PRO A 172 9.81 11.81 10.74
C PRO A 172 10.98 12.68 10.32
N ASP A 173 11.64 12.36 9.20
CA ASP A 173 12.79 13.11 8.69
C ASP A 173 12.37 14.38 7.95
N SER A 174 11.06 14.61 7.81
CA SER A 174 10.56 15.88 7.29
C SER A 174 10.93 17.00 8.25
N GLN A 175 11.58 18.04 7.72
CA GLN A 175 12.24 19.13 8.46
C GLN A 175 11.32 19.95 9.39
N PHE A 176 10.02 19.64 9.43
CA PHE A 176 8.99 20.41 10.14
C PHE A 176 8.62 19.85 11.52
N GLU A 177 9.03 18.63 11.90
CA GLU A 177 8.58 18.00 13.17
C GLU A 177 9.65 17.95 14.30
N LEU A 178 10.83 18.56 14.11
CA LEU A 178 11.98 18.48 15.03
C LEU A 178 11.87 19.27 16.37
N LEU A 179 10.72 19.88 16.71
CA LEU A 179 10.71 21.00 17.67
C LEU A 179 9.87 20.82 18.95
N ALA A 180 9.19 19.68 19.17
CA ALA A 180 8.45 19.47 20.42
C ALA A 180 9.20 18.50 21.36
N PRO A 181 9.39 18.84 22.65
CA PRO A 181 9.87 17.90 23.65
C PRO A 181 8.92 16.70 23.75
N ILE A 182 9.47 15.49 23.66
CA ILE A 182 8.71 14.25 23.62
C ILE A 182 8.40 13.80 25.06
N ASP A 183 7.14 13.91 25.49
CA ASP A 183 6.69 13.31 26.76
C ASP A 183 6.10 11.90 26.53
N CYS A 184 6.95 10.88 26.66
CA CYS A 184 6.53 9.48 26.52
C CYS A 184 5.87 8.88 27.76
N ARG A 185 5.63 9.66 28.83
CA ARG A 185 5.05 9.10 30.06
C ARG A 185 3.54 8.89 29.95
N SER A 186 2.87 9.63 29.08
CA SER A 186 1.41 9.72 29.06
C SER A 186 0.77 9.17 27.79
N LYS A 187 1.42 9.27 26.62
CA LYS A 187 0.86 8.83 25.33
C LYS A 187 1.92 8.34 24.34
N SER A 188 1.55 7.34 23.54
CA SER A 188 2.27 6.92 22.34
C SER A 188 1.92 7.83 21.14
N HIS A 189 2.81 7.94 20.15
CA HIS A 189 2.52 8.66 18.92
C HIS A 189 1.50 7.90 18.06
N GLU A 190 0.57 8.59 17.40
CA GLU A 190 -0.52 7.95 16.63
C GLU A 190 -0.01 7.06 15.48
N ASP A 191 1.09 7.48 14.85
CA ASP A 191 1.73 6.71 13.77
C ASP A 191 2.76 5.69 14.28
N ALA A 192 3.05 5.61 15.59
CA ALA A 192 4.07 4.73 16.15
C ALA A 192 3.89 3.29 15.70
N ALA A 193 2.69 2.73 15.84
CA ALA A 193 2.38 1.35 15.44
C ALA A 193 2.68 1.03 13.96
N ARG A 194 2.65 2.02 13.07
CA ARG A 194 2.96 1.85 11.64
C ARG A 194 4.46 1.81 11.39
N TRP A 195 5.19 2.58 12.18
CA TRP A 195 6.64 2.58 12.21
C TRP A 195 7.20 1.30 12.83
N VAL A 196 6.43 0.58 13.68
CA VAL A 196 6.76 -0.76 14.24
C VAL A 196 7.17 -1.81 13.20
N SER A 197 6.83 -1.61 11.93
CA SER A 197 7.26 -2.51 10.85
C SER A 197 8.67 -2.23 10.32
N GLY A 198 9.23 -1.04 10.54
CA GLY A 198 10.61 -0.65 10.18
C GLY A 198 11.68 -1.20 11.13
N PHE A 199 11.27 -2.09 12.04
CA PHE A 199 11.91 -2.33 13.33
C PHE A 199 13.00 -3.37 13.34
N ARG A 200 13.15 -4.13 12.26
CA ARG A 200 13.63 -5.49 12.44
C ARG A 200 14.85 -5.79 11.60
N ARG A 201 15.98 -5.24 12.04
CA ARG A 201 17.24 -5.99 11.96
C ARG A 201 17.31 -6.87 13.20
N LEU A 202 17.32 -8.19 13.00
CA LEU A 202 17.59 -9.16 14.05
C LEU A 202 19.00 -9.69 13.85
N ASP A 203 19.86 -9.43 14.80
CA ASP A 203 21.15 -10.08 14.87
C ASP A 203 21.06 -11.18 15.94
N LEU A 204 21.02 -12.43 15.49
CA LEU A 204 20.93 -13.60 16.35
C LEU A 204 22.35 -14.13 16.64
N PHE A 205 22.79 -14.03 17.88
CA PHE A 205 24.06 -14.56 18.34
C PHE A 205 23.84 -15.91 19.03
N VAL A 206 23.73 -16.97 18.23
CA VAL A 206 23.40 -18.34 18.68
C VAL A 206 24.32 -18.83 19.80
N LEU A 207 25.63 -18.60 19.69
CA LEU A 207 26.61 -19.04 20.69
C LEU A 207 26.50 -18.28 22.02
N ARG A 208 26.05 -17.02 21.98
CA ARG A 208 25.83 -16.18 23.16
C ARG A 208 24.39 -16.27 23.68
N ARG A 209 23.51 -17.01 22.98
CA ARG A 209 22.07 -17.08 23.23
C ARG A 209 21.44 -15.68 23.34
N GLU A 210 21.91 -14.76 22.52
CA GLU A 210 21.51 -13.35 22.53
C GLU A 210 20.80 -13.01 21.22
N LEU A 211 19.71 -12.25 21.32
CA LEU A 211 18.98 -11.71 20.18
C LEU A 211 19.03 -10.19 20.29
N ASN A 212 19.74 -9.55 19.38
CA ASN A 212 19.76 -8.10 19.29
C ASN A 212 18.73 -7.65 18.25
N VAL A 213 17.81 -6.81 18.70
CA VAL A 213 16.77 -6.21 17.87
C VAL A 213 17.15 -4.74 17.70
N SER A 214 17.46 -4.34 16.47
CA SER A 214 17.81 -2.96 16.16
C SER A 214 16.71 -2.28 15.35
N PHE A 215 16.23 -1.17 15.89
CA PHE A 215 15.15 -0.35 15.35
C PHE A 215 15.70 0.69 14.37
N VAL A 216 16.19 0.24 13.21
CA VAL A 216 16.98 1.06 12.27
C VAL A 216 16.19 2.27 11.74
N ALA A 217 14.88 2.13 11.55
CA ALA A 217 14.04 3.21 11.05
C ALA A 217 13.09 3.81 12.11
N ALA A 218 13.20 3.44 13.39
CA ALA A 218 12.28 3.98 14.40
C ALA A 218 12.61 5.44 14.71
N PRO A 219 11.66 6.38 14.60
CA PRO A 219 11.97 7.79 14.79
C PRO A 219 12.27 8.07 16.27
N PRO A 220 13.37 8.77 16.61
CA PRO A 220 13.67 9.10 18.01
C PRO A 220 12.59 9.98 18.65
N GLN A 221 11.79 10.68 17.83
CA GLN A 221 10.67 11.51 18.28
C GLN A 221 9.37 10.77 18.57
N TYR A 222 9.27 9.47 18.24
CA TYR A 222 8.06 8.71 18.48
C TYR A 222 8.15 7.95 19.80
N CYS A 223 7.15 8.13 20.64
CA CYS A 223 6.88 7.23 21.75
C CYS A 223 6.10 6.02 21.20
N PHE A 224 6.67 4.83 21.34
CA PHE A 224 6.06 3.58 20.90
C PHE A 224 5.27 2.89 22.00
#